data_AF-A0A2N2VW37-F1
#
_entry.id   AF-A0A2N2VW37-F1
#
_cell.length_a   1.000
_cell.length_b   1.000
_cell.length_c   1.000
_cell.angle_alpha   90.00
_cell.angle_beta   90.00
_cell.angle_gamma   90.00
#
_symmetry.space_group_name_H-M   'P 1'
#
loop_
_entity.id
_entity.type
_entity.pdbx_description
1 polymer ?
#
loop_
_entity_poly.entity_id
_entity_poly.type
_entity_poly.pdbx_seq_one_letter_code
_entity_poly.pdbx_strand_id
1 'polypeptide(L)'
;MKKRERNIIYRRLIQSYLSSVISISMVLILVGLSGLMAVNARSVSDFFRENIKLSLLFNENTTESYAMEVMSLLEKEEYLKEARFISKEQGTAEMSEILGADFLSIFETNPIPVSIDLFLKARYLEPDSLRSVEAKLAQIEGVEEVVYQESLVKTINENMEKAGYVVGVFILLLLFISFVLINNTVRLNLYAKRFIIHTMKLVGARRSFIRRPLLVKAFIQGLISGLLSVSILSAGVYLVYKDLPELFNILDFNMVAAVFVGVVLLGILLCLFSTFIIVSRLVSMSGDDIYY
;
A
#
# COMPACT_ATOMS: atom_id res chain seq x y z
N MET A 1 -50.91 9.10 -8.60
CA MET A 1 -49.92 8.02 -8.81
C MET A 1 -48.58 8.47 -9.43
N LYS A 2 -48.55 9.28 -10.51
CA LYS A 2 -47.30 9.65 -11.25
C LYS A 2 -46.13 10.27 -10.44
N LYS A 3 -46.37 11.01 -9.34
CA LYS A 3 -45.29 11.67 -8.58
C LYS A 3 -44.48 10.69 -7.71
N ARG A 4 -45.12 9.63 -7.19
CA ARG A 4 -44.49 8.64 -6.30
C ARG A 4 -43.60 7.67 -7.08
N GLU A 5 -44.05 7.20 -8.24
CA GLU A 5 -43.26 6.35 -9.15
C GLU A 5 -42.04 7.08 -9.74
N ARG A 6 -42.20 8.35 -10.13
CA ARG A 6 -41.08 9.18 -10.60
C ARG A 6 -40.01 9.34 -9.53
N ASN A 7 -40.38 9.58 -8.28
CA ASN A 7 -39.44 9.68 -7.17
C ASN A 7 -38.70 8.36 -6.90
N ILE A 8 -39.37 7.21 -7.05
CA ILE A 8 -38.74 5.89 -6.91
C ILE A 8 -37.69 5.65 -8.01
N ILE A 9 -38.01 5.97 -9.26
CA ILE A 9 -37.07 5.82 -10.39
C ILE A 9 -35.86 6.76 -10.23
N TYR A 10 -36.08 8.02 -9.88
CA TYR A 10 -34.98 8.98 -9.64
C TYR A 10 -34.07 8.53 -8.50
N ARG A 11 -34.63 8.02 -7.39
CA ARG A 11 -33.86 7.52 -6.25
C ARG A 11 -33.00 6.30 -6.64
N ARG A 12 -33.55 5.37 -7.43
CA ARG A 12 -32.80 4.20 -7.94
C ARG A 12 -31.64 4.60 -8.86
N LEU A 13 -31.85 5.59 -9.74
CA LEU A 13 -30.79 6.10 -10.62
C LEU A 13 -29.66 6.77 -9.83
N ILE A 14 -30.00 7.60 -8.82
CA ILE A 14 -29.01 8.26 -7.95
C ILE A 14 -28.26 7.22 -7.11
N GLN A 15 -28.95 6.25 -6.52
CA GLN A 15 -28.32 5.18 -5.74
C GLN A 15 -27.35 4.35 -6.58
N SER A 16 -27.75 3.98 -7.81
CA SER A 16 -26.87 3.25 -8.73
C SER A 16 -25.64 4.08 -9.12
N TYR A 17 -25.82 5.37 -9.40
CA TYR A 17 -24.72 6.27 -9.73
C TYR A 17 -23.74 6.44 -8.56
N LEU A 18 -24.24 6.70 -7.35
CA LEU A 18 -23.42 6.84 -6.14
C LEU A 18 -22.68 5.53 -5.82
N SER A 19 -23.35 4.39 -5.89
CA SER A 19 -22.72 3.08 -5.67
C SER A 19 -21.59 2.82 -6.67
N SER A 20 -21.79 3.17 -7.95
CA SER A 20 -20.75 3.05 -8.96
C SER A 20 -19.57 4.00 -8.68
N VAL A 21 -19.82 5.26 -8.29
CA VAL A 21 -18.79 6.22 -7.91
C VAL A 21 -17.95 5.71 -6.73
N ILE A 22 -18.60 5.22 -5.67
CA ILE A 22 -17.93 4.68 -4.48
C ILE A 22 -17.05 3.47 -4.85
N SER A 23 -17.59 2.54 -5.64
CA SER A 23 -16.83 1.35 -6.07
C SER A 23 -15.60 1.73 -6.89
N ILE A 24 -15.75 2.65 -7.85
CA ILE A 24 -14.62 3.12 -8.67
C ILE A 24 -13.59 3.84 -7.78
N SER A 25 -14.05 4.69 -6.86
CA SER A 25 -13.15 5.38 -5.94
C SER A 25 -12.37 4.41 -5.06
N MET A 26 -12.98 3.31 -4.61
CA MET A 26 -12.31 2.28 -3.84
C MET A 26 -11.21 1.58 -4.64
N VAL A 27 -11.45 1.28 -5.92
CA VAL A 27 -10.41 0.75 -6.83
C VAL A 27 -9.28 1.75 -6.99
N LEU A 28 -9.61 3.01 -7.25
CA LEU A 28 -8.63 4.07 -7.48
C LEU A 28 -7.80 4.39 -6.23
N ILE A 29 -8.38 4.29 -5.04
CA ILE A 29 -7.65 4.39 -3.77
C ILE A 29 -6.65 3.24 -3.68
N LEU A 30 -7.08 2.01 -3.95
CA LEU A 30 -6.23 0.83 -3.81
C LEU A 30 -5.10 0.83 -4.85
N VAL A 31 -5.38 1.23 -6.09
CA VAL A 31 -4.38 1.46 -7.14
C VAL A 31 -3.44 2.62 -6.77
N GLY A 32 -3.99 3.72 -6.25
CA GLY A 32 -3.19 4.87 -5.83
C GLY A 32 -2.27 4.56 -4.65
N LEU A 33 -2.77 3.85 -3.64
CA LEU A 33 -1.97 3.37 -2.52
C LEU A 33 -0.86 2.43 -2.99
N SER A 34 -1.19 1.48 -3.87
CA SER A 34 -0.20 0.57 -4.47
C SER A 34 0.82 1.35 -5.30
N GLY A 35 0.40 2.38 -6.04
CA GLY A 35 1.28 3.26 -6.80
C GLY A 35 2.22 4.05 -5.90
N LEU A 36 1.72 4.62 -4.80
CA LEU A 36 2.52 5.33 -3.80
C LEU A 36 3.55 4.41 -3.15
N MET A 37 3.14 3.18 -2.81
CA MET A 37 4.04 2.15 -2.29
C MET A 37 5.06 1.73 -3.34
N ALA A 38 4.70 1.60 -4.61
CA ALA A 38 5.61 1.17 -5.67
C ALA A 38 6.68 2.22 -5.98
N VAL A 39 6.30 3.51 -6.09
CA VAL A 39 7.27 4.58 -6.37
C VAL A 39 8.20 4.83 -5.18
N ASN A 40 7.75 4.54 -3.96
CA ASN A 40 8.56 4.63 -2.74
C ASN A 40 8.96 3.25 -2.18
N ALA A 41 8.91 2.18 -3.00
CA ALA A 41 9.06 0.81 -2.49
C ALA A 41 10.41 0.61 -1.82
N ARG A 42 11.45 1.20 -2.42
CA ARG A 42 12.82 1.16 -1.91
C ARG A 42 12.91 1.88 -0.58
N SER A 43 12.47 3.14 -0.53
CA SER A 43 12.42 3.98 0.68
C SER A 43 11.69 3.31 1.86
N VAL A 44 10.49 2.78 1.59
CA VAL A 44 9.68 2.11 2.62
C VAL A 44 10.34 0.81 3.06
N SER A 45 10.83 -0.01 2.12
CA SER A 45 11.53 -1.25 2.45
C SER A 45 12.79 -1.00 3.25
N ASP A 46 13.58 0.00 2.85
CA ASP A 46 14.84 0.38 3.49
C ASP A 46 14.56 0.86 4.93
N PHE A 47 13.53 1.68 5.15
CA PHE A 47 13.14 2.09 6.51
C PHE A 47 12.82 0.88 7.41
N PHE A 48 11.99 -0.07 6.96
CA PHE A 48 11.65 -1.24 7.76
C PHE A 48 12.85 -2.18 7.97
N ARG A 49 13.71 -2.33 6.96
CA ARG A 49 14.92 -3.16 7.04
C ARG A 49 15.93 -2.57 8.02
N GLU A 50 16.20 -1.27 7.94
CA GLU A 50 17.22 -0.61 8.76
C GLU A 50 16.83 -0.46 10.25
N ASN A 51 15.57 -0.70 10.59
CA ASN A 51 15.10 -0.75 11.98
C ASN A 51 15.21 -2.16 12.60
N ILE A 52 15.75 -3.14 11.87
CA ILE A 52 15.98 -4.48 12.41
C ILE A 52 17.22 -4.43 13.31
N LYS A 53 17.02 -4.86 14.56
CA LYS A 53 18.04 -4.98 15.58
C LYS A 53 18.82 -6.28 15.41
N LEU A 54 20.14 -6.18 15.29
CA LEU A 54 21.06 -7.32 15.32
C LEU A 54 21.92 -7.19 16.58
N SER A 55 21.73 -8.09 17.54
CA SER A 55 22.40 -8.04 18.84
C SER A 55 23.67 -8.89 18.80
N LEU A 56 24.81 -8.25 19.00
CA LEU A 56 26.11 -8.89 19.12
C LEU A 56 26.36 -9.19 20.61
N LEU A 57 26.33 -10.46 21.01
CA LEU A 57 26.55 -10.90 22.39
C LEU A 57 28.03 -11.23 22.60
N PHE A 58 28.61 -10.68 23.65
CA PHE A 58 29.99 -10.98 24.05
C PHE A 58 30.05 -12.08 25.10
N ASN A 59 31.20 -12.76 25.18
CA ASN A 59 31.47 -13.71 26.27
C ASN A 59 31.40 -13.00 27.64
N GLU A 60 30.99 -13.73 28.69
CA GLU A 60 30.84 -13.19 30.06
C GLU A 60 32.09 -12.48 30.62
N ASN A 61 33.27 -12.94 30.19
CA ASN A 61 34.59 -12.45 30.59
C ASN A 61 35.02 -11.16 29.88
N THR A 62 34.23 -10.67 28.92
CA THR A 62 34.55 -9.48 28.15
C THR A 62 34.33 -8.22 28.99
N THR A 63 35.33 -7.33 29.01
CA THR A 63 35.22 -6.05 29.71
C THR A 63 34.45 -5.03 28.86
N GLU A 64 33.63 -4.19 29.49
CA GLU A 64 32.86 -3.14 28.79
C GLU A 64 33.75 -2.19 27.97
N SER A 65 34.95 -1.89 28.46
CA SER A 65 35.94 -1.08 27.73
C SER A 65 36.35 -1.71 26.40
N TYR A 66 36.47 -3.04 26.33
CA TYR A 66 36.80 -3.73 25.09
C TYR A 66 35.61 -3.77 24.14
N ALA A 67 34.41 -4.00 24.65
CA ALA A 67 33.18 -3.94 23.83
C ALA A 67 32.97 -2.53 23.22
N MET A 68 33.27 -1.46 23.95
CA MET A 68 33.26 -0.09 23.40
C MET A 68 34.32 0.15 22.32
N GLU A 69 35.49 -0.48 22.43
CA GLU A 69 36.52 -0.45 21.38
C GLU A 69 36.04 -1.16 20.11
N VAL A 70 35.43 -2.35 20.26
CA VAL A 70 34.80 -3.09 19.16
C VAL A 70 33.69 -2.26 18.52
N MET A 71 32.83 -1.60 19.31
CA MET A 71 31.80 -0.69 18.79
C MET A 71 32.42 0.42 17.92
N SER A 72 33.49 1.06 18.41
CA SER A 72 34.18 2.15 17.70
C SER A 72 34.84 1.68 16.39
N LEU A 73 35.22 0.40 16.29
CA LEU A 73 35.70 -0.21 15.05
C LEU A 73 34.54 -0.48 14.09
N LEU A 74 33.43 -1.03 14.58
CA LEU A 74 32.24 -1.32 13.79
C LEU A 74 31.58 -0.05 13.23
N GLU A 75 31.62 1.07 13.95
CA GLU A 75 31.15 2.39 13.48
C GLU A 75 31.82 2.87 12.19
N LYS A 76 33.02 2.38 11.88
CA LYS A 76 33.76 2.73 10.67
C LYS A 76 33.40 1.85 9.47
N GLU A 77 32.64 0.78 9.69
CA GLU A 77 32.31 -0.18 8.65
C GLU A 77 31.20 0.33 7.73
N GLU A 78 31.30 -0.02 6.45
CA GLU A 78 30.39 0.50 5.42
C GLU A 78 28.94 -0.01 5.59
N TYR A 79 28.79 -1.15 6.27
CA TYR A 79 27.51 -1.84 6.46
C TYR A 79 26.69 -1.35 7.65
N LEU A 80 27.29 -0.62 8.58
CA LEU A 80 26.62 -0.15 9.78
C LEU A 80 25.94 1.22 9.54
N LYS A 81 24.75 1.38 10.13
CA LYS A 81 24.01 2.64 10.19
C LYS A 81 24.13 3.26 11.58
N GLU A 82 23.89 2.47 12.61
CA GLU A 82 23.97 2.87 14.02
C GLU A 82 24.42 1.66 14.85
N ALA A 83 25.24 1.90 15.87
CA ALA A 83 25.54 0.91 16.91
C ALA A 83 25.14 1.50 18.26
N ARG A 84 24.65 0.64 19.15
CA ARG A 84 24.28 1.01 20.52
C ARG A 84 24.88 0.02 21.50
N PHE A 85 25.73 0.51 22.38
CA PHE A 85 26.26 -0.28 23.48
C PHE A 85 25.20 -0.50 24.56
N ILE A 86 25.07 -1.74 25.03
CA ILE A 86 24.18 -2.12 26.12
C ILE A 86 25.04 -2.70 27.24
N SER A 87 25.04 -2.02 28.40
CA SER A 87 25.75 -2.49 29.59
C SER A 87 25.07 -3.71 30.20
N LYS A 88 25.77 -4.43 31.09
CA LYS A 88 25.17 -5.56 31.81
C LYS A 88 23.94 -5.11 32.60
N GLU A 89 23.98 -3.95 33.26
CA GLU A 89 22.83 -3.45 34.01
C GLU A 89 21.64 -3.10 33.10
N GLN A 90 21.90 -2.46 31.95
CA GLN A 90 20.85 -2.10 30.99
C GLN A 90 20.19 -3.34 30.40
N GLY A 91 20.97 -4.33 29.95
CA GLY A 91 20.43 -5.58 29.42
C GLY A 91 19.62 -6.34 30.46
N THR A 92 20.02 -6.28 31.74
CA THR A 92 19.28 -6.90 32.85
C THR A 92 17.95 -6.19 33.07
N ALA A 93 17.91 -4.87 33.00
CA ALA A 93 16.69 -4.09 33.15
C ALA A 93 15.69 -4.37 32.00
N GLU A 94 16.16 -4.37 30.74
CA GLU A 94 15.33 -4.70 29.58
C GLU A 94 14.78 -6.13 29.67
N MET A 95 15.62 -7.09 30.04
CA MET A 95 15.20 -8.48 30.16
C MET A 95 14.23 -8.69 31.34
N SER A 96 14.41 -7.96 32.44
CA SER A 96 13.49 -7.96 33.59
C SER A 96 12.11 -7.41 33.23
N GLU A 97 12.04 -6.43 32.33
CA GLU A 97 10.78 -5.87 31.86
C GLU A 97 10.01 -6.86 30.96
N ILE A 98 10.73 -7.63 30.14
CA ILE A 98 10.14 -8.59 29.19
C ILE A 98 9.72 -9.90 29.88
N LEU A 99 10.60 -10.47 30.72
CA LEU A 99 10.41 -11.80 31.33
C LEU A 99 9.91 -11.75 32.77
N GLY A 100 9.97 -10.57 33.41
CA GLY A 100 9.68 -10.37 34.83
C GLY A 100 10.92 -10.54 35.71
N ALA A 101 11.07 -9.68 36.72
CA ALA A 101 12.22 -9.69 37.64
C ALA A 101 12.39 -11.02 38.40
N ASP A 102 11.29 -11.75 38.65
CA ASP A 102 11.29 -13.04 39.33
C ASP A 102 11.97 -14.17 38.52
N PHE A 103 12.09 -14.02 37.20
CA PHE A 103 12.76 -15.01 36.36
C PHE A 103 14.29 -14.90 36.47
N LEU A 104 14.81 -13.67 36.59
CA LEU A 104 16.25 -13.40 36.65
C LEU A 104 16.83 -13.63 38.06
N SER A 105 16.01 -13.55 39.11
CA SER A 105 16.43 -13.81 40.49
C SER A 105 16.72 -15.28 40.82
N ILE A 106 16.42 -16.20 39.89
CA ILE A 106 16.70 -17.63 40.01
C ILE A 106 18.20 -17.93 39.78
N PHE A 107 18.90 -17.05 39.09
CA PHE A 107 20.33 -17.18 38.81
C PHE A 107 21.17 -16.55 39.93
N GLU A 108 22.16 -17.29 40.45
CA GLU A 108 23.06 -16.80 41.52
C GLU A 108 23.95 -15.63 41.07
N THR A 109 24.19 -15.53 39.76
CA THR A 109 24.94 -14.45 39.12
C THR A 109 24.17 -13.94 37.91
N ASN A 110 24.36 -12.67 37.56
CA ASN A 110 23.68 -12.05 36.43
C ASN A 110 24.11 -12.74 35.11
N PRO A 111 23.20 -13.49 34.44
CA PRO A 111 23.55 -14.25 33.25
C PRO A 111 23.57 -13.39 31.98
N ILE A 112 23.27 -12.08 32.08
CA ILE A 112 23.18 -11.20 30.92
C ILE A 112 24.57 -10.67 30.55
N PRO A 113 25.10 -11.06 29.37
CA PRO A 113 26.38 -10.54 28.91
C PRO A 113 26.25 -9.09 28.43
N VAL A 114 27.41 -8.46 28.23
CA VAL A 114 27.48 -7.19 27.50
C VAL A 114 27.09 -7.43 26.06
N SER A 115 26.36 -6.50 25.44
CA SER A 115 25.97 -6.62 24.04
C SER A 115 26.04 -5.29 23.29
N ILE A 116 26.12 -5.38 21.97
CA ILE A 116 25.99 -4.23 21.08
C ILE A 116 24.82 -4.49 20.13
N ASP A 117 23.84 -3.60 20.15
CA ASP A 117 22.76 -3.58 19.17
C ASP A 117 23.24 -2.83 17.91
N LEU A 118 23.27 -3.55 16.80
CA LEU A 118 23.70 -3.06 15.50
C LEU A 118 22.48 -2.88 14.59
N PHE A 119 22.39 -1.71 13.97
CA PHE A 119 21.44 -1.39 12.92
C PHE A 119 22.20 -1.33 11.59
N LEU A 120 21.92 -2.28 10.70
CA LEU A 120 22.59 -2.37 9.41
C LEU A 120 21.87 -1.51 8.36
N LYS A 121 22.62 -1.05 7.35
CA LYS A 121 22.02 -0.40 6.16
C LYS A 121 21.21 -1.42 5.35
N ALA A 122 20.12 -0.98 4.73
CA ALA A 122 19.17 -1.86 4.04
C ALA A 122 19.79 -2.79 2.99
N ARG A 123 20.83 -2.32 2.28
CA ARG A 123 21.56 -3.08 1.25
C ARG A 123 22.30 -4.32 1.77
N TYR A 124 22.57 -4.39 3.07
CA TYR A 124 23.26 -5.53 3.69
C TYR A 124 22.31 -6.47 4.44
N LEU A 125 21.01 -6.19 4.43
CA LEU A 125 19.95 -7.01 5.04
C LEU A 125 19.30 -7.97 4.04
N GLU A 126 19.93 -8.16 2.88
CA GLU A 126 19.60 -9.24 1.95
C GLU A 126 20.19 -10.57 2.45
N PRO A 127 19.55 -11.73 2.23
CA PRO A 127 19.97 -13.00 2.83
C PRO A 127 21.44 -13.36 2.58
N ASP A 128 21.95 -13.10 1.37
CA ASP A 128 23.33 -13.41 1.00
C ASP A 128 24.33 -12.41 1.63
N SER A 129 23.99 -11.12 1.61
CA SER A 129 24.80 -10.07 2.23
C SER A 129 24.82 -10.18 3.75
N LEU A 130 23.69 -10.52 4.37
CA LEU A 130 23.55 -10.65 5.82
C LEU A 130 24.41 -11.80 6.35
N ARG A 131 24.41 -12.95 5.65
CA ARG A 131 25.32 -14.07 5.98
C ARG A 131 26.79 -13.67 5.92
N SER A 132 27.16 -12.82 4.96
CA SER A 132 28.54 -12.33 4.85
C SER A 132 28.92 -11.38 6.00
N VAL A 133 27.96 -10.58 6.48
CA VAL A 133 28.16 -9.70 7.64
C VAL A 133 28.22 -10.52 8.92
N GLU A 134 27.31 -11.47 9.11
CA GLU A 134 27.29 -12.41 10.24
C GLU A 134 28.62 -13.15 10.37
N ALA A 135 29.13 -13.72 9.27
CA ALA A 135 30.41 -14.43 9.26
C ALA A 135 31.61 -13.54 9.65
N LYS A 136 31.56 -12.24 9.35
CA LYS A 136 32.59 -11.27 9.77
C LYS A 136 32.46 -10.92 11.24
N LEU A 137 31.23 -10.69 11.70
CA LEU A 137 30.94 -10.36 13.10
C LEU A 137 31.30 -11.51 14.05
N ALA A 138 31.06 -12.76 13.64
CA ALA A 138 31.41 -13.96 14.39
C ALA A 138 32.93 -14.21 14.49
N GLN A 139 33.76 -13.56 13.68
CA GLN A 139 35.23 -13.68 13.75
C GLN A 139 35.87 -12.69 14.74
N ILE A 140 35.08 -11.77 15.30
CA ILE A 140 35.59 -10.78 16.27
C ILE A 140 35.90 -11.50 17.58
N GLU A 141 37.12 -11.34 18.07
CA GLU A 141 37.55 -11.94 19.34
C GLU A 141 36.69 -11.41 20.49
N GLY A 142 36.14 -12.34 21.29
CA GLY A 142 35.26 -12.01 22.42
C GLY A 142 33.76 -12.04 22.10
N VAL A 143 33.36 -12.19 20.84
CA VAL A 143 31.95 -12.40 20.45
C VAL A 143 31.58 -13.86 20.67
N GLU A 144 30.48 -14.09 21.39
CA GLU A 144 29.93 -15.42 21.64
C GLU A 144 28.92 -15.81 20.56
N GLU A 145 27.97 -14.91 20.31
CA GLU A 145 26.85 -15.16 19.41
C GLU A 145 26.36 -13.86 18.76
N VAL A 146 25.94 -13.96 17.50
CA VAL A 146 25.26 -12.89 16.78
C VAL A 146 23.77 -13.23 16.71
N VAL A 147 22.98 -12.61 17.58
CA VAL A 147 21.54 -12.88 17.67
C VAL A 147 20.78 -11.89 16.82
N TYR A 148 20.07 -12.41 15.82
CA TYR A 148 19.10 -11.64 15.05
C TYR A 148 17.88 -12.51 14.79
N GLN A 149 16.72 -11.89 14.65
CA GLN A 149 15.51 -12.62 14.25
C GLN A 149 15.58 -12.90 12.74
N GLU A 150 16.31 -13.95 12.35
CA GLU A 150 16.39 -14.45 10.98
C GLU A 150 15.00 -14.71 10.41
N SER A 151 14.08 -15.19 11.26
CA SER A 151 12.66 -15.35 10.96
C SER A 151 12.00 -14.02 10.58
N LEU A 152 12.29 -12.90 11.23
CA LEU A 152 11.71 -11.60 10.89
C LEU A 152 12.20 -11.09 9.54
N VAL A 153 13.51 -11.17 9.26
CA VAL A 153 14.08 -10.68 7.99
C VAL A 153 13.47 -11.47 6.82
N LYS A 154 13.43 -12.80 6.94
CA LYS A 154 12.84 -13.68 5.93
C LYS A 154 11.32 -13.46 5.81
N THR A 155 10.63 -13.33 6.94
CA THR A 155 9.18 -13.09 6.97
C THR A 155 8.81 -11.76 6.33
N ILE A 156 9.58 -10.68 6.54
CA ILE A 156 9.34 -9.38 5.89
C ILE A 156 9.49 -9.52 4.37
N ASN A 157 10.60 -10.10 3.89
CA ASN A 157 10.83 -10.26 2.46
C ASN A 157 9.74 -11.11 1.78
N GLU A 158 9.39 -12.27 2.35
CA GLU A 158 8.32 -13.11 1.80
C GLU A 158 6.93 -12.46 1.91
N ASN A 159 6.64 -11.76 3.01
CA ASN A 159 5.34 -11.12 3.21
C ASN A 159 5.15 -9.91 2.31
N MET A 160 6.20 -9.15 2.00
CA MET A 160 6.12 -8.04 1.06
C MET A 160 5.73 -8.53 -0.35
N GLU A 161 6.33 -9.61 -0.81
CA GLU A 161 5.98 -10.21 -2.11
C GLU A 161 4.55 -10.77 -2.09
N LYS A 162 4.20 -11.57 -1.07
CA LYS A 162 2.84 -12.10 -0.90
C LYS A 162 1.78 -11.00 -0.81
N ALA A 163 2.07 -9.91 -0.08
CA ALA A 163 1.18 -8.77 0.05
C ALA A 163 0.93 -8.10 -1.31
N GLY A 164 1.98 -7.92 -2.12
CA GLY A 164 1.85 -7.40 -3.49
C GLY A 164 0.91 -8.24 -4.36
N TYR A 165 1.06 -9.56 -4.34
CA TYR A 165 0.16 -10.47 -5.07
C TYR A 165 -1.29 -10.38 -4.58
N VAL A 166 -1.52 -10.40 -3.26
CA VAL A 166 -2.86 -10.30 -2.67
C VAL A 166 -3.52 -8.99 -3.08
N VAL A 167 -2.82 -7.86 -2.95
CA VAL A 167 -3.29 -6.54 -3.36
C VAL A 167 -3.63 -6.52 -4.85
N GLY A 168 -2.79 -7.11 -5.71
CA GLY A 168 -3.06 -7.24 -7.15
C GLY A 168 -4.35 -8.00 -7.46
N VAL A 169 -4.62 -9.12 -6.77
CA VAL A 169 -5.87 -9.87 -6.89
C VAL A 169 -7.07 -9.02 -6.47
N PHE A 170 -6.96 -8.28 -5.37
CA PHE A 170 -8.00 -7.36 -4.91
C PHE A 170 -8.28 -6.24 -5.92
N ILE A 171 -7.26 -5.66 -6.55
CA ILE A 171 -7.42 -4.66 -7.63
C ILE A 171 -8.25 -5.27 -8.77
N LEU A 172 -7.90 -6.46 -9.23
CA LEU A 172 -8.56 -7.11 -10.35
C LEU A 172 -10.03 -7.40 -10.03
N LEU A 173 -10.31 -7.93 -8.84
CA LEU A 173 -11.66 -8.20 -8.37
C LEU A 173 -12.49 -6.91 -8.27
N LEU A 174 -11.94 -5.85 -7.70
CA LEU A 174 -12.61 -4.54 -7.59
C LEU A 174 -12.85 -3.88 -8.95
N LEU A 175 -11.93 -4.04 -9.90
CA LEU A 175 -12.12 -3.61 -11.28
C LEU A 175 -13.29 -4.36 -11.93
N PHE A 176 -13.39 -5.67 -11.72
CA PHE A 176 -14.50 -6.46 -12.21
C PHE A 176 -15.83 -6.00 -11.61
N ILE A 177 -15.90 -5.82 -10.29
CA ILE A 177 -17.09 -5.29 -9.60
C ILE A 177 -17.47 -3.93 -10.18
N SER A 178 -16.50 -3.02 -10.30
CA SER A 178 -16.72 -1.68 -10.84
C SER A 178 -17.25 -1.72 -12.27
N PHE A 179 -16.69 -2.58 -13.12
CA PHE A 179 -17.18 -2.79 -14.48
C PHE A 179 -18.64 -3.26 -14.51
N VAL A 180 -19.01 -4.22 -13.65
CA VAL A 180 -20.39 -4.71 -13.52
C VAL A 180 -21.34 -3.60 -13.06
N LEU A 181 -20.92 -2.80 -12.07
CA LEU A 181 -21.72 -1.67 -11.59
C LEU A 181 -21.92 -0.62 -12.68
N ILE A 182 -20.85 -0.22 -13.38
CA ILE A 182 -20.93 0.72 -14.51
C ILE A 182 -21.88 0.18 -15.57
N ASN A 183 -21.79 -1.11 -15.92
CA ASN A 183 -22.68 -1.75 -16.88
C ASN A 183 -24.16 -1.65 -16.46
N ASN A 184 -24.46 -1.93 -15.20
CA ASN A 184 -25.81 -1.81 -14.67
C ASN A 184 -26.29 -0.35 -14.67
N THR A 185 -25.45 0.60 -14.28
CA THR A 185 -25.77 2.03 -14.29
C THR A 185 -26.00 2.56 -15.70
N VAL A 186 -25.20 2.14 -16.68
CA VAL A 186 -25.35 2.53 -18.09
C VAL A 186 -26.63 1.94 -18.67
N ARG A 187 -26.92 0.65 -18.42
CA ARG A 187 -28.16 0.00 -18.88
C ARG A 187 -29.40 0.67 -18.29
N LEU A 188 -29.41 0.96 -16.99
CA LEU A 188 -30.51 1.69 -16.35
C LEU A 188 -30.70 3.09 -16.95
N ASN A 189 -29.62 3.82 -17.19
CA ASN A 189 -29.68 5.14 -17.82
C ASN A 189 -30.20 5.08 -19.26
N LEU A 190 -29.80 4.08 -20.04
CA LEU A 190 -30.30 3.85 -21.40
C LEU A 190 -31.78 3.50 -21.40
N TYR A 191 -32.21 2.60 -20.51
CA TYR A 191 -33.62 2.22 -20.37
C TYR A 191 -34.50 3.43 -19.99
N ALA A 192 -34.03 4.27 -19.07
CA ALA A 192 -34.74 5.49 -18.68
C ALA A 192 -34.87 6.51 -19.83
N LYS A 193 -33.95 6.48 -20.82
CA LYS A 193 -33.94 7.37 -21.98
C LYS A 193 -34.36 6.67 -23.28
N ARG A 194 -34.95 5.47 -23.21
CA ARG A 194 -35.26 4.64 -24.38
C ARG A 194 -36.06 5.37 -25.47
N PHE A 195 -37.06 6.17 -25.08
CA PHE A 195 -37.89 6.91 -26.03
C PHE A 195 -37.10 7.97 -26.79
N ILE A 196 -36.24 8.73 -26.09
CA ILE A 196 -35.39 9.75 -26.70
C ILE A 196 -34.41 9.10 -27.69
N ILE A 197 -33.81 7.97 -27.30
CA ILE A 197 -32.89 7.23 -28.17
C ILE A 197 -33.63 6.67 -29.39
N HIS A 198 -34.84 6.16 -29.22
CA HIS A 198 -35.66 5.65 -30.31
C HIS A 198 -36.01 6.77 -31.31
N THR A 199 -36.47 7.93 -30.84
CA THR A 199 -36.74 9.09 -31.70
C THR A 199 -35.47 9.57 -32.42
N MET A 200 -34.31 9.58 -31.75
CA MET A 200 -33.03 9.90 -32.40
C MET A 200 -32.68 8.91 -33.52
N LYS A 201 -32.95 7.62 -33.33
CA LYS A 201 -32.76 6.60 -34.38
C LYS A 201 -33.69 6.82 -35.58
N LEU A 202 -34.95 7.19 -35.35
CA LEU A 202 -35.94 7.45 -36.42
C LEU A 202 -35.56 8.65 -37.31
N VAL A 203 -34.91 9.67 -36.75
CA VAL A 203 -34.45 10.86 -37.49
C VAL A 203 -33.07 10.60 -38.16
N GLY A 204 -32.54 9.38 -38.11
CA GLY A 204 -31.27 9.02 -38.75
C GLY A 204 -30.03 9.53 -38.02
N ALA A 205 -30.12 9.80 -36.70
CA ALA A 205 -28.97 10.29 -35.95
C ALA A 205 -27.80 9.30 -35.98
N ARG A 206 -26.59 9.82 -36.26
CA ARG A 206 -25.35 9.01 -36.27
C ARG A 206 -25.12 8.36 -34.90
N ARG A 207 -24.60 7.11 -34.89
CA ARG A 207 -24.29 6.37 -33.65
C ARG A 207 -23.46 7.20 -32.66
N SER A 208 -22.49 7.98 -33.15
CA SER A 208 -21.66 8.87 -32.32
C SER A 208 -22.46 9.96 -31.59
N PHE A 209 -23.53 10.48 -32.19
CA PHE A 209 -24.40 11.49 -31.59
C PHE A 209 -25.16 10.94 -30.37
N ILE A 210 -25.56 9.67 -30.43
CA ILE A 210 -26.20 8.96 -29.31
C ILE A 210 -25.19 8.67 -28.19
N ARG A 211 -23.92 8.37 -28.52
CA ARG A 211 -22.87 8.00 -27.55
C ARG A 211 -22.30 9.18 -26.78
N ARG A 212 -22.10 10.34 -27.42
CA ARG A 212 -21.46 11.53 -26.83
C ARG A 212 -22.01 11.91 -25.43
N PRO A 213 -23.32 12.09 -25.21
CA PRO A 213 -23.83 12.51 -23.90
C PRO A 213 -23.58 11.46 -22.79
N LEU A 214 -23.45 10.18 -23.14
CA LEU A 214 -23.13 9.11 -22.19
C LEU A 214 -21.63 9.12 -21.82
N LEU A 215 -20.76 9.34 -22.81
CA LEU A 215 -19.32 9.45 -22.58
C LEU A 215 -18.97 10.68 -21.73
N VAL A 216 -19.66 11.81 -21.91
CA VAL A 216 -19.48 12.99 -21.06
C VAL A 216 -19.87 12.70 -19.61
N LYS A 217 -20.96 11.95 -19.38
CA LYS A 217 -21.32 11.53 -18.02
C LYS A 217 -20.28 10.60 -17.41
N ALA A 218 -19.74 9.67 -18.18
CA ALA A 218 -18.68 8.78 -17.73
C ALA A 218 -17.38 9.54 -17.40
N PHE A 219 -17.03 10.56 -18.19
CA PHE A 219 -15.92 11.45 -17.89
C PHE A 219 -16.10 12.15 -16.55
N ILE A 220 -17.26 12.77 -16.32
CA ILE A 220 -17.55 13.46 -15.05
C ILE A 220 -17.53 12.49 -13.88
N GLN A 221 -18.09 11.28 -14.07
CA GLN A 221 -18.08 10.25 -13.05
C GLN A 221 -16.66 9.82 -12.68
N GLY A 222 -15.81 9.55 -13.68
CA GLY A 222 -14.41 9.19 -13.48
C GLY A 222 -13.60 10.32 -12.83
N LEU A 223 -13.85 11.57 -13.23
CA LEU A 223 -13.23 12.74 -12.62
C LEU A 223 -13.61 12.90 -11.14
N ILE A 224 -14.91 12.79 -10.80
CA ILE A 224 -15.38 12.87 -9.42
C ILE A 224 -14.80 11.73 -8.59
N SER A 225 -14.83 10.51 -9.10
CA SER A 225 -14.28 9.35 -8.41
C SER A 225 -12.78 9.51 -8.18
N GLY A 226 -12.02 9.95 -9.18
CA GLY A 226 -10.59 10.19 -9.09
C GLY A 226 -10.24 11.30 -8.10
N LEU A 227 -10.97 12.42 -8.14
CA LEU A 227 -10.77 13.52 -7.19
C LEU A 227 -11.05 13.07 -5.76
N LEU A 228 -12.15 12.33 -5.55
CA LEU A 228 -12.50 11.77 -4.24
C LEU A 228 -11.41 10.82 -3.72
N SER A 229 -10.88 9.95 -4.58
CA SER A 229 -9.79 9.05 -4.24
C SER A 229 -8.52 9.80 -3.88
N VAL A 230 -8.13 10.81 -4.66
CA VAL A 230 -6.97 11.65 -4.36
C VAL A 230 -7.15 12.41 -3.06
N SER A 231 -8.35 12.94 -2.76
CA SER A 231 -8.62 13.60 -1.48
C SER A 231 -8.41 12.65 -0.30
N ILE A 232 -8.88 11.41 -0.41
CA ILE A 232 -8.71 10.38 0.64
C ILE A 232 -7.24 9.97 0.77
N LEU A 233 -6.55 9.76 -0.35
CA LEU A 233 -5.11 9.42 -0.35
C LEU A 233 -4.27 10.55 0.24
N SER A 234 -4.57 11.81 -0.10
CA SER A 234 -3.89 12.98 0.45
C SER A 234 -4.10 13.09 1.95
N ALA A 235 -5.30 12.78 2.46
CA ALA A 235 -5.54 12.71 3.90
C ALA A 235 -4.72 11.59 4.56
N GLY A 236 -4.61 10.42 3.91
CA GLY A 236 -3.76 9.32 4.37
C GLY A 236 -2.28 9.70 4.46
N VAL A 237 -1.74 10.34 3.42
CA VAL A 237 -0.36 10.85 3.41
C VAL A 237 -0.14 11.87 4.52
N TYR A 238 -1.12 12.76 4.76
CA TYR A 238 -1.05 13.75 5.84
C TYR A 238 -1.07 13.11 7.24
N LEU A 239 -1.83 12.04 7.45
CA LEU A 239 -1.82 11.30 8.73
C LEU A 239 -0.47 10.63 8.97
N VAL A 240 0.10 9.99 7.95
CA VAL A 240 1.44 9.40 8.05
C VAL A 240 2.50 10.47 8.36
N TYR A 241 2.39 11.64 7.75
CA TYR A 241 3.27 12.78 8.05
C TYR A 241 3.23 13.20 9.53
N LYS A 242 2.04 13.19 10.14
CA LYS A 242 1.87 13.60 11.54
C LYS A 242 2.50 12.61 12.52
N ASP A 243 2.32 11.31 12.26
CA ASP A 243 2.69 10.27 13.22
C ASP A 243 4.11 9.71 12.99
N LEU A 244 4.64 9.81 11.77
CA LEU A 244 5.97 9.29 11.37
C LEU A 244 6.72 10.31 10.50
N PRO A 245 7.24 11.41 11.08
CA PRO A 245 7.91 12.47 10.32
C PRO A 245 9.18 11.99 9.60
N GLU A 246 9.84 10.95 10.10
CA GLU A 246 11.03 10.35 9.48
C GLU A 246 10.74 9.73 8.12
N LEU A 247 9.53 9.20 7.92
CA LEU A 247 9.10 8.61 6.64
C LEU A 247 9.00 9.66 5.53
N PHE A 248 8.81 10.93 5.91
CA PHE A 248 8.49 12.01 4.99
C PHE A 248 9.70 12.58 4.24
N ASN A 249 10.89 12.57 4.87
CA ASN A 249 12.14 12.96 4.20
C ASN A 249 12.52 12.00 3.07
N ILE A 250 11.84 10.84 3.00
CA ILE A 250 12.09 9.76 2.04
C ILE A 250 11.02 9.73 0.92
N LEU A 251 9.98 10.56 1.01
CA LEU A 251 8.93 10.66 -0.01
C LEU A 251 9.28 11.73 -1.05
N ASP A 252 9.40 11.34 -2.31
CA ASP A 252 9.51 12.30 -3.40
C ASP A 252 8.13 12.88 -3.75
N PHE A 253 7.91 14.14 -3.39
CA PHE A 253 6.67 14.86 -3.67
C PHE A 253 6.31 14.92 -5.16
N ASN A 254 7.31 14.93 -6.05
CA ASN A 254 7.05 14.91 -7.49
C ASN A 254 6.47 13.56 -7.91
N MET A 255 6.98 12.46 -7.33
CA MET A 255 6.43 11.12 -7.58
C MET A 255 5.03 10.96 -6.98
N VAL A 256 4.79 11.47 -5.77
CA VAL A 256 3.46 11.46 -5.14
C VAL A 256 2.45 12.24 -6.00
N ALA A 257 2.81 13.43 -6.45
CA ALA A 257 1.97 14.23 -7.35
C ALA A 257 1.71 13.52 -8.68
N ALA A 258 2.73 12.87 -9.26
CA ALA A 258 2.59 12.08 -10.48
C ALA A 258 1.61 10.90 -10.28
N VAL A 259 1.67 10.21 -9.14
CA VAL A 259 0.71 9.14 -8.80
C VAL A 259 -0.71 9.71 -8.69
N PHE A 260 -0.91 10.86 -8.04
CA PHE A 260 -2.24 11.47 -7.92
C PHE A 260 -2.83 11.87 -9.28
N VAL A 261 -2.04 12.48 -10.15
CA VAL A 261 -2.44 12.77 -11.53
C VAL A 261 -2.77 11.47 -12.28
N GLY A 262 -1.92 10.45 -12.13
CA GLY A 262 -2.12 9.13 -12.70
C GLY A 262 -3.44 8.49 -12.26
N VAL A 263 -3.78 8.55 -10.97
CA VAL A 263 -5.04 8.02 -10.42
C VAL A 263 -6.26 8.71 -11.02
N VAL A 264 -6.23 10.04 -11.16
CA VAL A 264 -7.34 10.79 -11.77
C VAL A 264 -7.50 10.44 -13.25
N LEU A 265 -6.40 10.41 -13.99
CA LEU A 265 -6.41 10.03 -15.41
C LEU A 265 -6.90 8.60 -15.61
N LEU A 266 -6.44 7.66 -14.77
CA LEU A 266 -6.85 6.27 -14.80
C LEU A 266 -8.36 6.14 -14.49
N GLY A 267 -8.88 6.89 -13.53
CA GLY A 267 -10.32 6.95 -13.23
C GLY A 267 -11.16 7.41 -14.43
N ILE A 268 -10.71 8.46 -15.12
CA ILE A 268 -11.36 8.95 -16.34
C ILE A 268 -11.30 7.88 -17.44
N LEU A 269 -10.12 7.30 -17.69
CA LEU A 269 -9.91 6.30 -18.74
C LEU A 269 -10.74 5.04 -18.49
N LEU A 270 -10.76 4.52 -17.26
CA LEU A 270 -11.57 3.36 -16.89
C LEU A 270 -13.06 3.59 -17.15
N CYS A 271 -13.58 4.75 -16.75
CA CYS A 271 -15.00 5.08 -16.94
C CYS A 271 -15.37 5.25 -18.41
N LEU A 272 -14.53 5.96 -19.16
CA LEU A 272 -14.70 6.16 -20.59
C LEU A 272 -14.63 4.85 -21.36
N PHE A 273 -13.60 4.03 -21.11
CA PHE A 273 -13.39 2.76 -21.78
C PHE A 273 -14.52 1.77 -21.50
N SER A 274 -14.90 1.63 -20.22
CA SER A 274 -16.02 0.76 -19.81
C SER A 274 -17.31 1.20 -20.50
N THR A 275 -17.65 2.49 -20.41
CA THR A 275 -18.87 3.03 -21.01
C THR A 275 -18.85 2.92 -22.53
N PHE A 276 -17.70 3.12 -23.17
CA PHE A 276 -17.56 2.97 -24.61
C PHE A 276 -17.83 1.54 -25.07
N ILE A 277 -17.27 0.54 -24.39
CA ILE A 277 -17.54 -0.89 -24.69
C ILE A 277 -19.02 -1.20 -24.51
N ILE A 278 -19.61 -0.79 -23.39
CA ILE A 278 -21.01 -1.10 -23.06
C ILE A 278 -21.96 -0.45 -24.07
N VAL A 279 -21.80 0.84 -24.33
CA VAL A 279 -22.67 1.58 -25.25
C VAL A 279 -22.44 1.15 -26.71
N SER A 280 -21.20 0.81 -27.08
CA SER A 280 -20.94 0.33 -28.44
C SER A 280 -21.68 -0.97 -28.73
N ARG A 281 -21.65 -1.91 -27.79
CA ARG A 281 -22.39 -3.18 -27.85
C ARG A 281 -23.92 -2.98 -27.85
N LEU A 282 -24.43 -2.09 -26.99
CA LEU A 282 -25.88 -1.85 -26.88
C LEU A 282 -26.46 -1.09 -28.08
N VAL A 283 -25.70 -0.17 -28.68
CA VAL A 283 -26.16 0.56 -29.87
C VAL A 283 -26.07 -0.29 -31.14
N SER A 284 -25.22 -1.32 -31.18
CA SER A 284 -25.17 -2.28 -32.30
C SER A 284 -26.29 -3.32 -32.29
N MET A 285 -26.96 -3.54 -31.15
CA MET A 285 -28.13 -4.42 -31.08
C MET A 285 -29.36 -3.70 -31.67
N SER A 286 -30.08 -4.38 -32.57
CA SER A 286 -31.27 -3.85 -33.25
C SER A 286 -32.45 -3.69 -32.27
N GLY A 287 -33.44 -2.87 -32.66
CA GLY A 287 -34.49 -2.33 -31.78
C GLY A 287 -35.33 -3.35 -31.00
N ASP A 288 -35.33 -4.62 -31.38
CA ASP A 288 -36.17 -5.66 -30.75
C ASP A 288 -35.53 -6.30 -29.51
N ASP A 289 -34.21 -6.21 -29.33
CA ASP A 289 -33.51 -6.73 -28.13
C ASP A 289 -33.56 -5.79 -26.92
N ILE A 290 -34.11 -4.58 -27.07
CA ILE A 290 -34.26 -3.61 -25.96
C ILE A 290 -35.47 -3.96 -25.08
N TYR A 291 -36.30 -4.91 -25.52
CA TYR A 291 -37.52 -5.36 -24.83
C TYR A 291 -37.31 -6.53 -23.86
N TYR A 292 -36.10 -7.13 -23.82
CA TYR A 292 -35.73 -8.23 -22.92
C TYR A 292 -34.51 -7.91 -22.07
#